data_AF-A0A7Z9C7G9-F1
#
_entry.id   AF-A0A7Z9C7G9-F1
#
_cell.length_a   1.000
_cell.length_b   1.000
_cell.length_c   1.000
_cell.angle_alpha   90.00
_cell.angle_beta   90.00
_cell.angle_gamma   90.00
#
_symmetry.space_group_name_H-M   'P 1'
#
loop_
_entity.id
_entity.type
_entity.pdbx_description
1 polymer ?
#
loop_
_entity_poly.entity_id
_entity_poly.type
_entity_poly.pdbx_seq_one_letter_code
_entity_poly.pdbx_strand_id
1 'polypeptide(L)' 'MELTLSADGRITRGPSLINPQSSSVYRAAADGALRALRQTAPFDVPQGFPGGAYRPTFNTERACRNR' A
#
# COMPACT_ATOMS: atom_id res chain seq x y z
N MET A 1 -4.40 -4.87 -2.70
CA MET A 1 -3.79 -5.03 -1.36
C MET A 1 -4.76 -4.46 -0.34
N GLU A 2 -4.54 -4.71 0.95
CA GLU A 2 -5.32 -4.10 2.03
C GLU A 2 -4.38 -3.61 3.14
N LEU A 3 -4.71 -2.47 3.74
CA LEU A 3 -4.10 -1.97 4.97
C LEU A 3 -5.12 -1.21 5.82
N THR A 4 -4.83 -1.04 7.09
CA THR A 4 -5.60 -0.16 7.99
C THR A 4 -4.73 1.01 8.39
N LEU A 5 -5.26 2.22 8.28
CA LEU A 5 -4.63 3.44 8.76
C LEU A 5 -5.30 3.91 10.05
N SER A 6 -4.52 4.45 10.99
CA SER A 6 -5.04 5.27 12.09
C SER A 6 -5.29 6.72 11.63
N ALA A 7 -5.94 7.50 12.49
CA ALA A 7 -6.25 8.91 12.24
C ALA A 7 -4.99 9.79 12.01
N ASP A 8 -3.83 9.37 12.51
CA ASP A 8 -2.52 10.02 12.31
C ASP A 8 -1.75 9.47 11.09
N GLY A 9 -2.41 8.71 10.22
CA GLY A 9 -1.82 8.20 8.97
C GLY A 9 -0.84 7.05 9.15
N ARG A 10 -0.68 6.48 10.36
CA ARG A 10 0.15 5.28 10.56
C ARG A 10 -0.58 4.02 10.09
N ILE A 11 0.19 3.05 9.62
CA ILE A 11 -0.33 1.71 9.32
C ILE A 11 -0.51 0.96 10.65
N THR A 12 -1.74 0.56 10.96
CA THR A 12 -2.08 -0.23 12.16
C THR A 12 -2.34 -1.70 11.84
N ARG A 13 -2.59 -2.04 10.56
CA ARG A 13 -2.72 -3.42 10.06
C ARG A 13 -2.31 -3.50 8.59
N GLY A 14 -1.71 -4.63 8.18
CA GLY A 14 -1.18 -4.78 6.82
C GLY A 14 0.14 -4.03 6.62
N PRO A 15 0.53 -3.67 5.38
CA PRO A 15 -0.14 -3.96 4.12
C PRO A 15 -0.03 -5.46 3.75
N SER A 16 -1.12 -6.03 3.23
CA SER A 16 -1.20 -7.44 2.83
C SER A 16 -1.82 -7.61 1.43
N LEU A 17 -1.51 -8.74 0.79
CA LEU A 17 -2.12 -9.14 -0.48
C LEU A 17 -3.44 -9.85 -0.19
N ILE A 18 -4.51 -9.42 -0.86
CA ILE A 18 -5.83 -10.06 -0.74
C ILE A 18 -5.87 -11.36 -1.57
N ASN A 19 -5.25 -11.35 -2.76
CA ASN A 19 -5.19 -12.49 -3.68
C ASN A 19 -3.74 -12.68 -4.18
N PRO A 20 -2.85 -13.27 -3.36
CA PRO A 20 -1.47 -13.50 -3.77
C PRO A 20 -1.41 -14.48 -4.95
N GLN A 21 -0.50 -14.24 -5.88
CA GLN A 21 -0.20 -15.14 -7.00
C GLN A 21 1.27 -15.55 -6.97
N SER A 22 1.53 -16.76 -7.47
CA SER A 22 2.87 -17.37 -7.39
C SER A 22 3.81 -16.97 -8.52
N SER A 23 3.34 -16.26 -9.57
CA SER A 23 4.19 -15.88 -10.70
C SER A 23 5.30 -14.93 -10.23
N SER A 24 6.50 -15.08 -10.80
CA SER A 24 7.68 -14.30 -10.41
C SER A 24 7.46 -12.80 -10.63
N VAL A 25 6.82 -12.42 -11.73
CA VAL A 25 6.49 -11.04 -12.08
C VAL A 25 5.51 -10.44 -11.08
N TYR A 26 4.44 -11.17 -10.74
CA TYR A 26 3.46 -10.70 -9.75
C TYR A 26 4.14 -10.48 -8.39
N ARG A 27 4.95 -11.45 -7.93
CA ARG A 27 5.66 -11.33 -6.65
C ARG A 27 6.58 -10.11 -6.61
N ALA A 28 7.40 -9.91 -7.64
CA ALA A 28 8.31 -8.77 -7.69
C ALA A 28 7.57 -7.42 -7.66
N ALA A 29 6.46 -7.30 -8.40
CA ALA A 29 5.62 -6.11 -8.38
C ALA A 29 4.93 -5.89 -7.02
N ALA A 30 4.35 -6.95 -6.46
CA ALA A 30 3.71 -6.93 -5.16
C ALA A 30 4.68 -6.56 -4.03
N ASP A 31 5.88 -7.14 -4.03
CA ASP A 31 6.93 -6.85 -3.05
C ASP A 31 7.37 -5.38 -3.13
N GLY A 32 7.51 -4.84 -4.35
CA GLY A 32 7.77 -3.42 -4.58
C GLY A 32 6.69 -2.53 -3.97
N ALA A 33 5.42 -2.85 -4.24
CA ALA A 33 4.27 -2.09 -3.73
C ALA A 33 4.15 -2.14 -2.20
N LEU A 34 4.29 -3.33 -1.60
CA LEU A 34 4.26 -3.51 -0.15
C LEU A 34 5.40 -2.76 0.53
N ARG A 35 6.60 -2.77 -0.05
CA ARG A 35 7.75 -2.01 0.44
C ARG A 35 7.48 -0.51 0.39
N ALA A 36 6.97 -0.01 -0.72
CA ALA A 36 6.64 1.41 -0.88
C ALA A 36 5.63 1.87 0.18
N LEU A 37 4.52 1.14 0.37
CA LEU A 37 3.52 1.48 1.39
C LEU A 37 4.11 1.57 2.81
N ARG A 38 5.00 0.63 3.17
CA ARG A 38 5.67 0.64 4.48
C ARG A 38 6.63 1.81 4.64
N GLN A 39 7.37 2.16 3.58
CA GLN A 39 8.32 3.26 3.59
C GLN A 39 7.64 4.63 3.60
N THR A 40 6.43 4.74 3.05
CA THR A 40 5.66 5.99 3.07
C THR A 40 5.00 6.27 4.41
N ALA A 41 4.76 5.25 5.25
CA ALA A 41 4.09 5.47 6.53
C ALA A 41 5.01 6.23 7.52
N PRO A 42 4.46 7.20 8.29
CA PRO A 42 3.07 7.66 8.30
C PRO A 42 2.70 8.48 7.06
N PHE A 43 1.48 8.30 6.57
CA PHE A 43 0.95 9.08 5.45
C PHE A 43 0.51 10.47 5.90
N ASP A 44 0.75 11.47 5.06
CA ASP A 44 0.11 12.78 5.22
C ASP A 44 -1.40 12.65 4.98
N VAL A 45 -2.19 12.92 6.02
CA VAL A 45 -3.65 12.80 6.01
C VAL A 45 -4.31 14.13 6.36
N PRO A 46 -5.48 14.44 5.80
CA PRO A 46 -6.18 15.69 6.09
C PRO A 46 -6.66 15.73 7.55
N GLN A 47 -6.88 16.94 8.06
CA GLN A 47 -7.46 17.13 9.39
C GLN A 47 -8.83 16.44 9.49
N GLY A 48 -9.07 15.74 10.60
CA GLY A 48 -10.30 14.99 10.83
C GLY A 48 -10.36 13.64 10.10
N PHE A 49 -9.26 13.18 9.51
CA PHE A 49 -9.19 11.85 8.91
C PHE A 49 -9.50 10.76 9.94
N PRO A 50 -10.52 9.92 9.70
CA PRO A 50 -10.99 8.94 10.70
C PRO A 50 -10.09 7.71 10.82
N GLY A 51 -9.17 7.49 9.87
CA GLY A 51 -8.55 6.19 9.66
C GLY A 51 -9.52 5.17 9.09
N GLY A 52 -9.13 3.90 9.10
CA GLY A 52 -9.94 2.78 8.64
C GLY A 52 -9.22 1.86 7.66
N ALA A 53 -9.98 0.95 7.05
CA ALA A 53 -9.45 -0.01 6.08
C ALA A 53 -9.43 0.58 4.66
N TYR A 54 -8.30 0.41 3.98
CA TYR A 54 -8.05 0.92 2.63
C TYR A 54 -7.55 -0.20 1.73
N ARG A 55 -7.99 -0.17 0.47
CA ARG A 55 -7.61 -1.13 -0.56
C ARG A 55 -6.94 -0.44 -1.74
N PRO A 56 -5.66 -0.06 -1.62
CA PRO A 56 -4.96 0.54 -2.73
C PRO A 56 -4.74 -0.47 -3.86
N THR A 57 -4.92 0.02 -5.08
CA THR A 57 -4.56 -0.68 -6.31
C THR A 57 -3.22 -0.13 -6.80
N PHE A 58 -2.21 -0.99 -6.89
CA PHE A 58 -0.92 -0.59 -7.44
C PHE A 58 -0.95 -0.73 -8.96
N ASN A 59 -1.03 0.40 -9.65
CA ASN A 59 -0.88 0.44 -11.10
C ASN A 59 0.61 0.61 -11.43
N THR A 60 1.26 -0.47 -11.85
CA THR A 60 2.68 -0.52 -12.20
C THR A 60 3.05 0.48 -13.31
N GLU A 61 2.19 0.67 -14.31
CA GLU A 61 2.41 1.60 -15.43
C GLU A 61 2.44 3.07 -15.00
N ARG A 62 1.78 3.41 -13.88
CA ARG A 62 1.83 4.74 -13.27
C ARG A 62 2.97 4.84 -12.27
N ALA A 63 3.19 3.82 -11.45
CA ALA A 63 4.16 3.85 -10.37
C ALA A 63 5.62 3.81 -10.85
N CYS A 64 5.89 3.17 -11.99
CA CYS A 64 7.23 3.03 -12.57
C CYS A 64 7.49 3.98 -13.76
N ARG A 65 6.61 4.94 -14.03
CA ARG A 65 6.69 5.81 -15.22
C ARG A 65 7.90 6.74 -15.24
N ASN A 66 8.52 7.00 -14.08
CA ASN A 66 9.72 7.81 -13.94
C ASN A 66 10.94 6.98 -13.50
N ARG A 67 11.07 5.74 -13.99
CA ARG A 67 12.30 4.95 -13.85
C ARG A 67 13.22 5.14 -15.04
#